data_AF-A0A7V9TEW5-F1
#
_entry.id   AF-A0A7V9TEW5-F1
#
_cell.length_a   1.000
_cell.length_b   1.000
_cell.length_c   1.000
_cell.angle_alpha   90.00
_cell.angle_beta   90.00
_cell.angle_gamma   90.00
#
_symmetry.space_group_name_H-M   'P 1'
#
loop_
_entity.id
_entity.type
_entity.pdbx_description
1 polymer ?
#
loop_
_entity_poly.entity_id
_entity_poly.type
_entity_poly.pdbx_seq_one_letter_code
_entity_poly.pdbx_strand_id
1 'polypeptide(L)'
;MNQQFFKTLSRYRLIFVIFATLVLTAASMFVSSADITVRNQPASQGKAITPAGSLVLDVNTRQPAVGALPVGFVRSPDRTGRDGRGRYLVAVNSGFGLQFDAATNRAQQSLSIIDLNLRPAPAVIQNIYFPTPQSANVGAVFAPQPNGDGSFTLYVSGGVENKIWQFSLRVGAQTPITPPSPGPDTKVEAPFIDVSGFSKETPTPRYNNNRAPVYPTGLAISADGNTLFVANNLGDSLGIISDLNGARR
;
A
#
# COMPACT_ATOMS: atom_id res chain seq x y z
N MET A 1 -63.80 -24.42 17.42
CA MET A 1 -63.16 -23.08 17.39
C MET A 1 -61.66 -23.27 17.26
N ASN A 2 -61.07 -22.82 16.14
CA ASN A 2 -59.85 -23.36 15.51
C ASN A 2 -58.52 -23.01 16.20
N GLN A 3 -57.85 -23.99 16.81
CA GLN A 3 -56.44 -23.88 17.26
C GLN A 3 -55.44 -23.77 16.10
N GLN A 4 -55.80 -24.21 14.89
CA GLN A 4 -54.92 -24.12 13.71
C GLN A 4 -54.69 -22.68 13.25
N PHE A 5 -55.65 -21.77 13.45
CA PHE A 5 -55.57 -20.38 12.98
C PHE A 5 -54.55 -19.54 13.77
N PHE A 6 -54.39 -19.81 15.07
CA PHE A 6 -53.43 -19.09 15.92
C PHE A 6 -51.97 -19.49 15.67
N LYS A 7 -51.69 -20.74 15.28
CA LYS A 7 -50.33 -21.19 14.95
C LYS A 7 -49.80 -20.57 13.66
N THR A 8 -50.66 -20.34 12.67
CA THR A 8 -50.26 -19.73 11.39
C THR A 8 -49.98 -18.24 11.55
N LEU A 9 -50.80 -17.51 12.33
CA LEU A 9 -50.61 -16.08 12.58
C LEU A 9 -49.30 -15.79 13.37
N SER A 10 -48.92 -16.70 14.26
CA SER A 10 -47.64 -16.66 15.00
C SER A 10 -46.42 -16.85 14.08
N ARG A 11 -46.49 -17.77 13.12
CA ARG A 11 -45.42 -18.02 12.15
C ARG A 11 -45.17 -16.85 11.21
N TYR A 12 -46.23 -16.20 10.71
CA TYR A 12 -46.07 -15.03 9.85
C TYR A 12 -45.50 -13.82 10.59
N ARG A 13 -45.86 -13.62 11.87
CA ARG A 13 -45.24 -12.58 12.71
C ARG A 13 -43.75 -12.84 12.94
N LEU A 14 -43.36 -14.08 13.20
CA LEU A 14 -41.96 -14.44 13.42
C LEU A 14 -41.12 -14.25 12.13
N ILE A 15 -41.65 -14.66 10.97
CA ILE A 15 -40.99 -14.47 9.68
C ILE A 15 -40.86 -12.98 9.35
N PHE A 16 -41.91 -12.18 9.60
CA PHE A 16 -41.88 -10.75 9.35
C PHE A 16 -40.88 -10.02 10.25
N VAL A 17 -40.78 -10.41 11.53
CA VAL A 17 -39.77 -9.87 12.45
C VAL A 17 -38.37 -10.21 11.94
N ILE A 18 -38.07 -11.48 11.63
CA ILE A 18 -36.76 -11.90 11.12
C ILE A 18 -36.37 -11.16 9.84
N PHE A 19 -37.32 -11.01 8.91
CA PHE A 19 -37.08 -10.30 7.66
C PHE A 19 -36.83 -8.81 7.90
N ALA A 20 -37.59 -8.16 8.79
CA ALA A 20 -37.37 -6.78 9.18
C ALA A 20 -36.00 -6.58 9.85
N THR A 21 -35.55 -7.49 10.73
CA THR A 21 -34.21 -7.41 11.33
C THR A 21 -33.09 -7.63 10.32
N LEU A 22 -33.29 -8.53 9.35
CA LEU A 22 -32.33 -8.75 8.25
C LEU A 22 -32.22 -7.54 7.34
N VAL A 23 -33.34 -6.86 7.03
CA VAL A 23 -33.33 -5.64 6.23
C VAL A 23 -32.69 -4.48 7.00
N LEU A 24 -32.96 -4.33 8.31
CA LEU A 24 -32.31 -3.31 9.13
C LEU A 24 -30.81 -3.55 9.34
N THR A 25 -30.36 -4.80 9.48
CA THR A 25 -28.93 -5.13 9.59
C THR A 25 -28.21 -5.01 8.25
N ALA A 26 -28.86 -5.35 7.13
CA ALA A 26 -28.31 -5.08 5.80
C ALA A 26 -28.20 -3.58 5.54
N ALA A 27 -29.21 -2.78 5.91
CA ALA A 27 -29.20 -1.33 5.75
C ALA A 27 -28.12 -0.63 6.59
N SER A 28 -27.85 -1.12 7.81
CA SER A 28 -26.78 -0.56 8.65
C SER A 28 -25.37 -0.93 8.18
N MET A 29 -25.20 -1.99 7.38
CA MET A 29 -23.91 -2.33 6.75
C MET A 29 -23.58 -1.47 5.52
N PHE A 30 -24.55 -0.77 4.94
CA PHE A 30 -24.32 0.17 3.82
C PHE A 30 -24.05 1.62 4.27
N VAL A 31 -24.13 1.91 5.56
CA VAL A 31 -23.74 3.21 6.13
C VAL A 31 -22.36 3.07 6.79
N SER A 32 -21.35 2.82 5.96
CA SER A 32 -19.96 3.13 6.32
C SER A 32 -19.46 4.26 5.42
N SER A 33 -20.15 5.39 5.52
CA SER A 33 -19.44 6.65 5.44
C SER A 33 -18.90 6.87 6.84
N ALA A 34 -17.58 6.98 6.99
CA ALA A 34 -17.08 7.81 8.07
C ALA A 34 -17.60 9.22 7.77
N ASP A 35 -18.84 9.51 8.20
CA ASP A 35 -19.38 10.86 8.27
C ASP A 35 -18.51 11.57 9.31
N ILE A 36 -17.37 12.08 8.86
CA ILE A 36 -16.66 13.10 9.62
C ILE A 36 -17.60 14.28 9.56
N THR A 37 -18.44 14.42 10.57
CA THR A 37 -19.21 15.65 10.80
C THR A 37 -18.19 16.71 11.20
N VAL A 38 -17.49 17.28 10.20
CA VAL A 38 -16.54 18.38 10.37
C VAL A 38 -17.35 19.63 10.70
N ARG A 39 -17.80 19.73 11.95
CA ARG A 39 -18.72 20.78 12.38
C ARG A 39 -18.06 22.15 12.60
N ASN A 40 -16.74 22.28 12.52
CA ASN A 40 -16.06 23.57 12.72
C ASN A 40 -14.66 23.56 12.13
N GLN A 41 -14.42 24.28 11.02
CA GLN A 41 -13.07 24.72 10.66
C GLN A 41 -13.08 26.15 10.08
N PRO A 42 -12.12 27.02 10.49
CA PRO A 42 -11.91 28.36 9.90
C PRO A 42 -11.71 28.33 8.38
N ALA A 43 -11.17 27.23 7.84
CA ALA A 43 -10.85 27.06 6.42
C ALA A 43 -12.09 27.02 5.50
N SER A 44 -13.28 26.69 6.03
CA SER A 44 -14.49 26.65 5.20
C SER A 44 -15.14 28.02 5.02
N GLN A 45 -14.75 29.02 5.81
CA GLN A 45 -15.38 30.35 5.88
C GLN A 45 -16.93 30.27 5.94
N GLY A 46 -17.46 29.27 6.67
CA GLY A 46 -18.90 29.07 6.82
C GLY A 46 -19.57 28.31 5.67
N LYS A 47 -18.83 27.87 4.64
CA LYS A 47 -19.37 26.97 3.61
C LYS A 47 -19.45 25.54 4.13
N ALA A 48 -20.52 24.85 3.76
CA ALA A 48 -20.62 23.41 3.99
C ALA A 48 -19.50 22.71 3.22
N ILE A 49 -18.66 21.94 3.93
CA ILE A 49 -17.67 21.07 3.31
C ILE A 49 -18.38 19.75 3.01
N THR A 50 -18.56 19.44 1.73
CA THR A 50 -18.93 18.09 1.27
C THR A 50 -17.64 17.32 1.01
N PRO A 51 -17.37 16.20 1.70
CA PRO A 51 -16.21 15.36 1.40
C PRO A 51 -16.20 14.94 -0.07
N ALA A 52 -15.05 15.10 -0.74
CA ALA A 52 -14.90 14.77 -2.16
C ALA A 52 -14.85 13.25 -2.44
N GLY A 53 -14.82 12.42 -1.41
CA GLY A 53 -14.72 10.97 -1.53
C GLY A 53 -14.71 10.26 -0.18
N SER A 54 -14.41 8.97 -0.22
CA SER A 54 -14.31 8.10 0.95
C SER A 54 -12.88 7.62 1.19
N LEU A 55 -12.62 7.15 2.41
CA LEU A 55 -11.35 6.52 2.75
C LEU A 55 -11.26 5.12 2.11
N VAL A 56 -10.07 4.77 1.61
CA VAL A 56 -9.76 3.39 1.23
C VAL A 56 -9.67 2.55 2.50
N LEU A 57 -10.30 1.39 2.52
CA LEU A 57 -10.29 0.49 3.68
C LEU A 57 -9.25 -0.62 3.51
N ASP A 58 -8.75 -1.15 4.62
CA ASP A 58 -8.00 -2.41 4.65
C ASP A 58 -8.97 -3.58 4.80
N VAL A 59 -8.85 -4.61 3.96
CA VAL A 59 -9.81 -5.73 3.93
C VAL A 59 -9.80 -6.58 5.20
N ASN A 60 -8.69 -6.63 5.91
CA ASN A 60 -8.54 -7.45 7.12
C ASN A 60 -9.12 -6.73 8.33
N THR A 61 -8.82 -5.44 8.48
CA THR A 61 -9.27 -4.65 9.65
C THR A 61 -10.63 -4.00 9.43
N ARG A 62 -11.04 -3.78 8.18
CA ARG A 62 -12.20 -2.96 7.76
C ARG A 62 -12.17 -1.52 8.27
N GLN A 63 -11.01 -1.07 8.73
CA GLN A 63 -10.75 0.30 9.12
C GLN A 63 -10.17 1.07 7.92
N PRO A 64 -10.19 2.41 7.94
CA PRO A 64 -9.40 3.19 7.01
C PRO A 64 -7.96 2.68 6.94
N ALA A 65 -7.49 2.41 5.73
CA ALA A 65 -6.10 2.05 5.49
C ALA A 65 -5.24 3.26 5.86
N VAL A 66 -4.51 3.17 6.96
CA VAL A 66 -3.56 4.22 7.32
C VAL A 66 -2.20 3.81 6.78
N GLY A 67 -1.66 4.67 5.93
CA GLY A 67 -0.25 4.66 5.57
C GLY A 67 0.44 5.75 6.37
N ALA A 68 1.55 5.42 7.03
CA ALA A 68 2.42 6.44 7.59
C ALA A 68 2.99 7.32 6.47
N LEU A 69 2.60 8.59 6.37
CA LEU A 69 3.05 9.54 5.33
C LEU A 69 3.02 8.93 3.92
N PRO A 70 1.83 8.77 3.30
CA PRO A 70 1.72 8.33 1.92
C PRO A 70 2.34 9.39 1.00
N VAL A 71 3.36 9.01 0.23
CA VAL A 71 4.19 9.96 -0.55
C VAL A 71 4.27 9.63 -2.04
N GLY A 72 3.92 8.40 -2.42
CA GLY A 72 4.02 7.96 -3.79
C GLY A 72 2.97 6.91 -4.11
N PHE A 73 2.54 6.90 -5.37
CA PHE A 73 1.73 5.82 -5.92
C PHE A 73 2.39 5.30 -7.19
N VAL A 74 2.39 3.99 -7.35
CA VAL A 74 2.72 3.34 -8.62
C VAL A 74 1.62 2.36 -8.99
N ARG A 75 1.13 2.46 -10.22
CA ARG A 75 0.11 1.56 -10.75
C ARG A 75 0.79 0.40 -11.47
N SER A 76 0.28 -0.81 -11.27
CA SER A 76 0.81 -1.99 -11.94
C SER A 76 0.67 -1.88 -13.46
N PRO A 77 1.58 -2.50 -14.23
CA PRO A 77 1.57 -2.45 -15.70
C PRO A 77 0.61 -3.48 -16.31
N ASP A 78 0.04 -4.40 -15.52
CA ASP A 78 -0.94 -5.37 -16.00
C ASP A 78 -2.16 -4.67 -16.60
N ARG A 79 -2.81 -5.24 -17.62
CA ARG A 79 -3.99 -4.61 -18.27
C ARG A 79 -5.30 -5.20 -17.77
N THR A 80 -5.32 -5.70 -16.53
CA THR A 80 -6.48 -6.42 -15.97
C THR A 80 -7.42 -5.53 -15.17
N GLY A 81 -7.09 -4.24 -15.00
CA GLY A 81 -7.98 -3.24 -14.44
C GLY A 81 -9.18 -2.95 -15.35
N ARG A 82 -10.29 -2.48 -14.76
CA ARG A 82 -11.56 -2.23 -15.48
C ARG A 82 -11.48 -1.19 -16.59
N ASP A 83 -10.51 -0.29 -16.50
CA ASP A 83 -10.21 0.74 -17.50
C ASP A 83 -9.16 0.27 -18.53
N GLY A 84 -8.84 -1.03 -18.56
CA GLY A 84 -7.81 -1.60 -19.43
C GLY A 84 -6.37 -1.28 -19.00
N ARG A 85 -6.18 -0.71 -17.80
CA ARG A 85 -4.87 -0.39 -17.20
C ARG A 85 -4.60 -1.28 -15.98
N GLY A 86 -3.56 -0.97 -15.19
CA GLY A 86 -3.17 -1.69 -13.97
C GLY A 86 -4.31 -2.00 -13.03
N ARG A 87 -4.47 -3.26 -12.61
CA ARG A 87 -5.42 -3.62 -11.56
C ARG A 87 -4.99 -3.12 -10.18
N TYR A 88 -3.69 -3.07 -9.91
CA TYR A 88 -3.16 -2.76 -8.59
C TYR A 88 -2.59 -1.35 -8.53
N LEU A 89 -2.84 -0.67 -7.41
CA LEU A 89 -2.14 0.56 -7.04
C LEU A 89 -1.32 0.28 -5.78
N VAL A 90 -0.02 0.56 -5.81
CA VAL A 90 0.85 0.45 -4.65
C VAL A 90 1.06 1.84 -4.08
N ALA A 91 0.65 2.04 -2.84
CA ALA A 91 0.93 3.23 -2.05
C ALA A 91 2.26 3.03 -1.32
N VAL A 92 3.14 4.03 -1.38
CA VAL A 92 4.39 4.05 -0.62
C VAL A 92 4.21 4.95 0.59
N ASN A 93 4.32 4.36 1.77
CA ASN A 93 4.09 5.01 3.06
C ASN A 93 5.44 5.16 3.77
N SER A 94 6.08 6.32 3.62
CA SER A 94 7.48 6.54 4.03
C SER A 94 7.63 7.19 5.40
N GLY A 95 6.54 7.28 6.16
CA GLY A 95 6.48 8.08 7.38
C GLY A 95 6.72 7.33 8.67
N PHE A 96 6.62 8.11 9.75
CA PHE A 96 6.33 7.60 11.09
C PHE A 96 4.81 7.44 11.22
N GLY A 97 4.35 6.21 11.43
CA GLY A 97 2.93 5.91 11.57
C GLY A 97 2.37 6.39 12.90
N LEU A 98 1.16 6.95 12.88
CA LEU A 98 0.31 7.13 14.07
C LEU A 98 -0.42 5.83 14.47
N GLN A 99 -0.28 4.78 13.65
CA GLN A 99 -1.19 3.63 13.64
C GLN A 99 -0.74 2.49 14.56
N PHE A 100 0.52 2.51 15.01
CA PHE A 100 1.03 1.52 15.93
C PHE A 100 1.36 2.22 17.24
N ASP A 101 1.10 1.53 18.34
CA ASP A 101 1.44 2.03 19.67
C ASP A 101 2.89 2.55 19.66
N ALA A 102 3.05 3.83 19.99
CA ALA A 102 4.35 4.48 20.04
C ALA A 102 5.29 3.81 21.07
N ALA A 103 4.74 3.00 21.98
CA ALA A 103 5.50 2.15 22.88
C ALA A 103 6.07 0.90 22.19
N THR A 104 5.45 0.35 21.15
CA THR A 104 5.84 -0.94 20.55
C THR A 104 6.35 -0.87 19.12
N ASN A 105 6.03 0.17 18.35
CA ASN A 105 6.42 0.24 16.95
C ASN A 105 6.73 1.68 16.49
N ARG A 106 7.90 2.15 16.89
CA ARG A 106 8.45 3.44 16.46
C ARG A 106 9.01 3.29 15.05
N ALA A 107 8.61 4.17 14.14
CA ALA A 107 9.18 4.30 12.79
C ALA A 107 8.93 3.10 11.87
N GLN A 108 7.65 2.83 11.56
CA GLN A 108 7.27 1.84 10.56
C GLN A 108 6.84 2.49 9.25
N GLN A 109 7.56 2.12 8.20
CA GLN A 109 7.19 2.41 6.82
C GLN A 109 6.49 1.20 6.21
N SER A 110 5.73 1.40 5.13
CA SER A 110 5.05 0.29 4.47
C SER A 110 4.77 0.52 2.99
N LEU A 111 4.47 -0.56 2.29
CA LEU A 111 3.76 -0.55 1.02
C LEU A 111 2.35 -1.05 1.27
N SER A 112 1.34 -0.32 0.78
CA SER A 112 -0.05 -0.79 0.77
C SER A 112 -0.46 -1.14 -0.66
N ILE A 113 -0.88 -2.39 -0.86
CA ILE A 113 -1.31 -2.90 -2.15
C ILE A 113 -2.83 -2.79 -2.22
N ILE A 114 -3.31 -1.95 -3.12
CA ILE A 114 -4.73 -1.68 -3.33
C ILE A 114 -5.21 -2.42 -4.59
N ASP A 115 -6.25 -3.23 -4.45
CA ASP A 115 -6.93 -3.83 -5.61
C ASP A 115 -8.02 -2.89 -6.12
N LEU A 116 -7.78 -2.25 -7.26
CA LEU A 116 -8.74 -1.34 -7.90
C LEU A 116 -9.96 -2.07 -8.48
N ASN A 117 -9.87 -3.40 -8.62
CA ASN A 117 -10.97 -4.22 -9.09
C ASN A 117 -11.86 -4.74 -7.95
N LEU A 118 -11.51 -4.53 -6.67
CA LEU A 118 -12.34 -5.01 -5.58
C LEU A 118 -13.74 -4.34 -5.58
N ARG A 119 -14.73 -5.05 -5.04
CA ARG A 119 -16.12 -4.60 -4.91
C ARG A 119 -16.55 -4.64 -3.44
N PRO A 120 -17.40 -3.69 -2.99
CA PRO A 120 -18.02 -2.62 -3.78
C PRO A 120 -17.07 -1.46 -4.15
N ALA A 121 -15.95 -1.31 -3.43
CA ALA A 121 -14.94 -0.26 -3.66
C ALA A 121 -13.51 -0.85 -3.63
N PRO A 122 -12.51 -0.14 -4.18
CA PRO A 122 -11.10 -0.48 -3.99
C PRO A 122 -10.72 -0.56 -2.50
N ALA A 123 -9.83 -1.49 -2.17
CA ALA A 123 -9.36 -1.68 -0.81
C ALA A 123 -7.90 -2.15 -0.78
N VAL A 124 -7.21 -1.88 0.33
CA VAL A 124 -5.90 -2.48 0.62
C VAL A 124 -6.10 -3.96 0.92
N ILE A 125 -5.47 -4.81 0.12
CA ILE A 125 -5.55 -6.28 0.23
C ILE A 125 -4.28 -6.91 0.82
N GLN A 126 -3.19 -6.15 0.86
CA GLN A 126 -1.91 -6.59 1.40
C GLN A 126 -1.09 -5.37 1.85
N ASN A 127 -0.32 -5.54 2.91
CA ASN A 127 0.72 -4.59 3.31
C ASN A 127 2.09 -5.29 3.35
N ILE A 128 3.15 -4.55 3.03
CA ILE A 128 4.55 -4.94 3.27
C ILE A 128 5.13 -3.96 4.27
N TYR A 129 5.57 -4.42 5.44
CA TYR A 129 6.05 -3.56 6.51
C TYR A 129 7.56 -3.51 6.57
N PHE A 130 8.11 -2.31 6.75
CA PHE A 130 9.53 -2.02 6.91
C PHE A 130 9.73 -1.41 8.30
N PRO A 131 9.83 -2.22 9.36
CA PRO A 131 10.18 -1.69 10.67
C PRO A 131 11.63 -1.23 10.67
N THR A 132 11.91 -0.14 11.37
CA THR A 132 13.27 0.35 11.57
C THR A 132 14.19 -0.79 12.06
N PRO A 133 15.38 -0.97 11.46
CA PRO A 133 16.09 -0.03 10.60
C PRO A 133 15.82 -0.19 9.09
N GLN A 134 14.83 -0.99 8.70
CA GLN A 134 14.45 -1.12 7.30
C GLN A 134 13.60 0.05 6.84
N SER A 135 13.64 0.34 5.55
CA SER A 135 12.92 1.46 4.98
C SER A 135 12.41 1.24 3.56
N ALA A 136 11.24 1.81 3.31
CA ALA A 136 10.70 2.17 2.02
C ALA A 136 10.62 3.70 1.95
N ASN A 137 11.46 4.29 1.09
CA ASN A 137 11.52 5.73 0.86
C ASN A 137 10.42 6.16 -0.14
N VAL A 138 10.56 7.26 -0.88
CA VAL A 138 9.49 7.82 -1.71
C VAL A 138 9.20 7.01 -2.98
N GLY A 139 10.22 6.62 -3.72
CA GLY A 139 10.11 6.14 -5.09
C GLY A 139 9.85 4.64 -5.18
N ALA A 140 8.92 4.26 -6.04
CA ALA A 140 8.69 2.89 -6.48
C ALA A 140 8.36 2.86 -7.97
N VAL A 141 8.78 1.81 -8.68
CA VAL A 141 8.51 1.65 -10.11
C VAL A 141 8.39 0.16 -10.48
N PHE A 142 7.44 -0.17 -11.35
CA PHE A 142 7.35 -1.51 -11.93
C PHE A 142 8.23 -1.64 -13.17
N ALA A 143 8.85 -2.80 -13.34
CA ALA A 143 9.34 -3.22 -14.65
C ALA A 143 8.16 -3.24 -15.64
N PRO A 144 8.31 -2.66 -16.85
CA PRO A 144 7.21 -2.50 -17.79
C PRO A 144 6.74 -3.82 -18.41
N GLN A 145 7.63 -4.81 -18.47
CA GLN A 145 7.36 -6.14 -19.02
C GLN A 145 7.26 -7.18 -17.90
N PRO A 146 6.40 -8.20 -18.05
CA PRO A 146 6.37 -9.31 -17.11
C PRO A 146 7.64 -10.17 -17.26
N ASN A 147 8.05 -10.77 -16.17
CA ASN A 147 9.04 -11.83 -16.11
C ASN A 147 8.51 -13.08 -16.85
N GLY A 148 9.39 -14.07 -17.10
CA GLY A 148 9.01 -15.30 -17.79
C GLY A 148 7.90 -16.11 -17.09
N ASP A 149 7.68 -15.90 -15.80
CA ASP A 149 6.59 -16.51 -15.02
C ASP A 149 5.28 -15.68 -15.02
N GLY A 150 5.24 -14.58 -15.79
CA GLY A 150 4.11 -13.66 -15.86
C GLY A 150 4.02 -12.64 -14.72
N SER A 151 4.93 -12.68 -13.75
CA SER A 151 4.98 -11.71 -12.65
C SER A 151 5.64 -10.39 -13.07
N PHE A 152 5.35 -9.28 -12.41
CA PHE A 152 6.03 -8.00 -12.64
C PHE A 152 6.98 -7.68 -11.50
N THR A 153 8.22 -7.31 -11.82
CA THR A 153 9.17 -6.84 -10.81
C THR A 153 8.80 -5.43 -10.35
N LEU A 154 8.73 -5.22 -9.04
CA LEU A 154 8.54 -3.92 -8.39
C LEU A 154 9.85 -3.52 -7.70
N TYR A 155 10.39 -2.36 -8.09
CA TYR A 155 11.53 -1.74 -7.43
C TYR A 155 11.06 -0.68 -6.44
N VAL A 156 11.62 -0.68 -5.23
CA VAL A 156 11.27 0.28 -4.17
C VAL A 156 12.54 0.85 -3.58
N SER A 157 12.61 2.18 -3.51
CA SER A 157 13.75 2.89 -2.93
C SER A 157 13.83 2.62 -1.43
N GLY A 158 15.02 2.28 -0.94
CA GLY A 158 15.25 1.88 0.45
C GLY A 158 15.80 2.98 1.34
N GLY A 159 15.95 4.23 0.88
CA GLY A 159 16.35 5.38 1.70
C GLY A 159 17.61 5.11 2.53
N VAL A 160 17.48 5.09 3.86
CA VAL A 160 18.61 4.98 4.78
C VAL A 160 19.44 3.70 4.57
N GLU A 161 18.86 2.65 3.99
CA GLU A 161 19.57 1.39 3.75
C GLU A 161 20.49 1.39 2.52
N ASN A 162 20.44 2.42 1.67
CA ASN A 162 21.12 2.43 0.37
C ASN A 162 20.81 1.18 -0.47
N LYS A 163 19.57 0.72 -0.38
CA LYS A 163 19.04 -0.42 -1.13
C LYS A 163 18.01 0.05 -2.14
N ILE A 164 17.88 -0.67 -3.24
CA ILE A 164 16.65 -0.74 -4.01
C ILE A 164 16.05 -2.14 -3.79
N TRP A 165 14.96 -2.22 -3.05
CA TRP A 165 14.24 -3.46 -2.81
C TRP A 165 13.57 -3.97 -4.08
N GLN A 166 13.50 -5.29 -4.24
CA GLN A 166 12.88 -5.96 -5.36
C GLN A 166 11.78 -6.91 -4.87
N PHE A 167 10.57 -6.69 -5.38
CA PHE A 167 9.43 -7.56 -5.13
C PHE A 167 8.85 -8.08 -6.45
N SER A 168 8.07 -9.15 -6.39
CA SER A 168 7.34 -9.71 -7.54
C SER A 168 5.84 -9.52 -7.33
N LEU A 169 5.15 -9.00 -8.34
CA LEU A 169 3.70 -8.88 -8.41
C LEU A 169 3.12 -10.02 -9.24
N ARG A 170 2.34 -10.88 -8.60
CA ARG A 170 1.54 -11.93 -9.25
C ARG A 170 0.10 -11.47 -9.39
N VAL A 171 -0.29 -11.13 -10.62
CA VAL A 171 -1.63 -10.62 -10.93
C VAL A 171 -2.69 -11.66 -10.58
N GLY A 172 -3.72 -11.25 -9.84
CA GLY A 172 -4.85 -12.10 -9.46
C GLY A 172 -4.61 -12.99 -8.23
N ALA A 173 -3.38 -13.06 -7.70
CA ALA A 173 -3.14 -13.77 -6.46
C ALA A 173 -3.78 -13.05 -5.25
N GLN A 174 -4.17 -13.82 -4.23
CA GLN A 174 -4.73 -13.28 -2.99
C GLN A 174 -3.74 -12.39 -2.24
N THR A 175 -2.47 -12.79 -2.26
CA THR A 175 -1.32 -12.03 -1.73
C THR A 175 -0.41 -11.72 -2.92
N PRO A 176 -0.68 -10.62 -3.64
CA PRO A 176 -0.09 -10.40 -4.97
C PRO A 176 1.39 -10.03 -4.94
N ILE A 177 1.90 -9.43 -3.85
CA ILE A 177 3.32 -9.08 -3.72
C ILE A 177 4.09 -10.17 -2.97
N THR A 178 5.20 -10.61 -3.53
CA THR A 178 6.15 -11.53 -2.88
C THR A 178 7.57 -10.96 -2.85
N PRO A 179 8.37 -11.26 -1.81
CA PRO A 179 7.98 -12.00 -0.60
C PRO A 179 6.94 -11.24 0.25
N PRO A 180 6.05 -11.95 0.97
CA PRO A 180 5.07 -11.31 1.82
C PRO A 180 5.70 -10.78 3.12
N SER A 181 4.99 -9.90 3.81
CA SER A 181 5.30 -9.48 5.18
C SER A 181 4.19 -9.99 6.10
N PRO A 182 4.46 -10.96 6.99
CA PRO A 182 3.41 -11.55 7.84
C PRO A 182 2.78 -10.58 8.85
N GLY A 183 3.35 -9.39 9.05
CA GLY A 183 2.81 -8.38 9.95
C GLY A 183 3.80 -7.24 10.25
N PRO A 184 3.38 -6.27 11.09
CA PRO A 184 4.19 -5.11 11.42
C PRO A 184 5.47 -5.46 12.20
N ASP A 185 5.47 -6.54 12.98
CA ASP A 185 6.63 -6.98 13.77
C ASP A 185 7.59 -7.89 12.97
N THR A 186 7.56 -7.81 11.63
CA THR A 186 8.33 -8.68 10.74
C THR A 186 9.39 -7.90 9.99
N LYS A 187 10.43 -8.59 9.53
CA LYS A 187 11.46 -8.01 8.67
C LYS A 187 11.20 -8.37 7.21
N VAL A 188 11.45 -7.43 6.32
CA VAL A 188 11.45 -7.69 4.88
C VAL A 188 12.67 -8.53 4.54
N GLU A 189 12.44 -9.72 4.00
CA GLU A 189 13.47 -10.62 3.45
C GLU A 189 13.32 -10.69 1.92
N ALA A 190 13.51 -9.55 1.25
CA ALA A 190 13.41 -9.43 -0.20
C ALA A 190 14.79 -9.26 -0.86
N PRO A 191 14.96 -9.71 -2.12
CA PRO A 191 16.13 -9.34 -2.91
C PRO A 191 16.28 -7.82 -3.01
N PHE A 192 17.51 -7.34 -3.15
CA PHE A 192 17.78 -5.92 -3.29
C PHE A 192 19.03 -5.66 -4.14
N ILE A 193 19.11 -4.43 -4.63
CA ILE A 193 20.30 -3.87 -5.28
C ILE A 193 20.99 -2.95 -4.27
N ASP A 194 22.25 -3.21 -3.94
CA ASP A 194 23.06 -2.27 -3.16
C ASP A 194 23.49 -1.10 -4.07
N VAL A 195 23.19 0.12 -3.63
CA VAL A 195 23.55 1.35 -4.32
C VAL A 195 24.53 2.22 -3.52
N SER A 196 25.16 1.66 -2.48
CA SER A 196 26.17 2.36 -1.68
C SER A 196 27.33 2.90 -2.53
N GLY A 197 27.66 2.21 -3.63
CA GLY A 197 28.69 2.62 -4.59
C GLY A 197 28.37 3.87 -5.41
N PHE A 198 27.17 4.44 -5.30
CA PHE A 198 26.86 5.75 -5.90
C PHE A 198 27.47 6.92 -5.13
N SER A 199 27.96 6.70 -3.91
CA SER A 199 28.73 7.71 -3.18
C SER A 199 30.20 7.66 -3.57
N LYS A 200 30.78 8.84 -3.80
CA LYS A 200 32.25 9.03 -3.84
C LYS A 200 32.85 9.30 -2.46
N GLU A 201 32.01 9.75 -1.53
CA GLU A 201 32.40 10.06 -0.16
C GLU A 201 32.51 8.79 0.67
N THR A 202 33.52 8.76 1.54
CA THR A 202 33.74 7.65 2.48
C THR A 202 32.71 7.74 3.61
N PRO A 203 32.06 6.63 4.00
CA PRO A 203 31.18 6.62 5.18
C PRO A 203 31.92 7.11 6.43
N THR A 204 31.25 7.92 7.25
CA THR A 204 31.82 8.49 8.47
C THR A 204 30.86 8.38 9.65
N PRO A 205 31.33 8.08 10.89
CA PRO A 205 30.46 8.06 12.07
C PRO A 205 29.77 9.39 12.37
N ARG A 206 30.24 10.49 11.78
CA ARG A 206 29.67 11.84 11.97
C ARG A 206 28.45 12.11 11.08
N TYR A 207 28.13 11.23 10.13
CA TYR A 207 27.06 11.45 9.16
C TYR A 207 26.35 10.15 8.79
N ASN A 208 25.02 10.20 8.63
CA ASN A 208 24.19 9.08 8.15
C ASN A 208 24.49 7.72 8.83
N ASN A 209 24.77 7.72 10.14
CA ASN A 209 25.12 6.53 10.92
C ASN A 209 26.23 5.66 10.29
N ASN A 210 27.28 6.31 9.74
CA ASN A 210 28.39 5.63 9.08
C ASN A 210 28.01 4.80 7.84
N ARG A 211 26.88 5.14 7.19
CA ARG A 211 26.51 4.60 5.87
C ARG A 211 26.95 5.57 4.77
N ALA A 212 27.22 5.04 3.58
CA ALA A 212 27.52 5.86 2.41
C ALA A 212 26.41 6.92 2.21
N PRO A 213 26.73 8.20 1.97
CA PRO A 213 25.73 9.25 1.80
C PRO A 213 25.06 9.16 0.42
N VAL A 214 24.18 8.17 0.22
CA VAL A 214 23.44 7.99 -1.05
C VAL A 214 21.97 8.33 -0.84
N TYR A 215 21.28 7.56 0.00
CA TYR A 215 19.86 7.74 0.31
C TYR A 215 18.97 7.75 -0.96
N PRO A 216 18.84 6.60 -1.65
CA PRO A 216 18.00 6.51 -2.84
C PRO A 216 16.56 6.91 -2.52
N THR A 217 16.01 7.82 -3.32
CA THR A 217 14.70 8.44 -3.07
C THR A 217 13.75 8.29 -4.25
N GLY A 218 14.06 8.88 -5.40
CA GLY A 218 13.22 8.76 -6.60
C GLY A 218 13.70 7.61 -7.48
N LEU A 219 12.76 6.93 -8.16
CA LEU A 219 13.06 5.87 -9.12
C LEU A 219 12.32 6.11 -10.45
N ALA A 220 13.00 5.85 -11.55
CA ALA A 220 12.41 5.73 -12.87
C ALA A 220 13.06 4.57 -13.62
N ILE A 221 12.33 3.93 -14.53
CA ILE A 221 12.85 2.82 -15.34
C ILE A 221 12.69 3.13 -16.83
N SER A 222 13.64 2.70 -17.64
CA SER A 222 13.55 2.78 -19.09
C SER A 222 12.38 1.93 -19.63
N ALA A 223 11.86 2.29 -20.81
CA ALA A 223 10.70 1.61 -21.40
C ALA A 223 10.97 0.13 -21.76
N ASP A 224 12.23 -0.22 -22.02
CA ASP A 224 12.68 -1.61 -22.23
C ASP A 224 12.88 -2.38 -20.91
N GLY A 225 12.78 -1.71 -19.75
CA GLY A 225 12.96 -2.29 -18.44
C GLY A 225 14.40 -2.64 -18.07
N ASN A 226 15.41 -2.27 -18.87
CA ASN A 226 16.79 -2.70 -18.62
C ASN A 226 17.62 -1.70 -17.79
N THR A 227 17.14 -0.48 -17.61
CA THR A 227 17.88 0.59 -16.91
C THR A 227 17.02 1.26 -15.84
N LEU A 228 17.52 1.28 -14.60
CA LEU A 228 16.94 2.04 -13.49
C LEU A 228 17.72 3.34 -13.29
N PHE A 229 16.99 4.45 -13.19
CA PHE A 229 17.51 5.76 -12.80
C PHE A 229 17.13 6.03 -11.35
N VAL A 230 18.11 6.47 -10.56
CA VAL A 230 17.96 6.66 -9.10
C VAL A 230 18.30 8.09 -8.73
N ALA A 231 17.40 8.79 -8.04
CA ALA A 231 17.72 10.07 -7.42
C ALA A 231 18.31 9.83 -6.02
N ASN A 232 19.56 10.22 -5.81
CA ASN A 232 20.30 10.04 -4.57
C ASN A 232 20.23 11.32 -3.74
N ASN A 233 19.42 11.32 -2.68
CA ASN A 233 19.13 12.55 -1.95
C ASN A 233 20.30 13.04 -1.08
N LEU A 234 21.01 12.16 -0.39
CA LEU A 234 22.16 12.59 0.43
C LEU A 234 23.46 12.67 -0.38
N GLY A 235 23.47 12.06 -1.57
CA GLY A 235 24.63 12.06 -2.46
C GLY A 235 24.59 13.15 -3.53
N ASP A 236 23.58 14.04 -3.49
CA ASP A 236 23.35 15.14 -4.45
C ASP A 236 23.59 14.75 -5.91
N SER A 237 23.11 13.56 -6.29
CA SER A 237 23.48 12.93 -7.56
C SER A 237 22.36 12.07 -8.15
N LEU A 238 22.58 11.67 -9.39
CA LEU A 238 21.78 10.68 -10.09
C LEU A 238 22.60 9.41 -10.32
N GLY A 239 22.02 8.26 -10.02
CA GLY A 239 22.58 6.94 -10.27
C GLY A 239 21.91 6.25 -11.46
N ILE A 240 22.66 5.38 -12.12
CA ILE A 240 22.16 4.52 -13.19
C ILE A 240 22.51 3.07 -12.84
N ILE A 241 21.53 2.18 -12.95
CA ILE A 241 21.72 0.74 -12.85
C ILE A 241 21.34 0.15 -14.20
N SER A 242 22.34 -0.31 -14.95
CA SER A 242 22.14 -0.97 -16.24
C SER A 242 22.03 -2.49 -16.07
N ASP A 243 21.62 -3.16 -17.14
CA ASP A 243 21.59 -4.62 -17.25
C ASP A 243 20.75 -5.30 -16.15
N LEU A 244 19.60 -4.71 -15.82
CA LEU A 244 18.66 -5.28 -14.85
C LEU A 244 18.18 -6.69 -15.24
N ASN A 245 18.15 -6.98 -16.55
CA ASN A 245 17.72 -8.26 -17.11
C ASN A 245 18.88 -9.24 -17.37
N GLY A 246 20.12 -8.80 -17.18
CA GLY A 246 21.34 -9.60 -17.35
C GLY A 246 21.89 -10.07 -16.01
N ALA A 247 22.52 -11.25 -15.99
CA ALA A 247 23.32 -11.68 -14.85
C ALA A 247 24.42 -10.65 -14.60
N ARG A 248 24.20 -9.75 -13.63
CA ARG A 248 25.18 -8.74 -13.23
C ARG A 248 26.52 -9.45 -12.97
N ARG A 249 27.55 -9.05 -13.72
CA ARG A 249 28.94 -9.46 -13.46
C ARG A 249 29.55 -8.55 -12.41
#